data_AF-A0A1F5N8G5-F1
#
_entry.id   AF-A0A1F5N8G5-F1
#
_cell.length_a   1.000
_cell.length_b   1.000
_cell.length_c   1.000
_cell.angle_alpha   90.00
_cell.angle_beta   90.00
_cell.angle_gamma   90.00
#
_symmetry.space_group_name_H-M   'P 1'
#
loop_
_entity.id
_entity.type
_entity.pdbx_description
1 polymer ?
#
loop_
_entity_poly.entity_id
_entity_poly.type
_entity_poly.pdbx_seq_one_letter_code
_entity_poly.pdbx_strand_id
1 'polypeptide(L)'
;MSWKLFSETKETWDSMLADISQASSTIELEQYSFWDDRVGHKFLKLLDKKNREGVKIRVICDGWGSYPLFRSGYVKALMNRGIQFQVFNPVSPFKPSSWFFHLHKKTLIIDSKIAWIGGLGIKKKFTFFKDTMIRYEDEPIIEDIQRSFESLEADVHRRQYFKSPKFEKKSHDPQLHIDYCGYGRKEFYEELRKHIKSANKSIYMTTSYFFPDRNFFQLILDKARSGVDVKIIVRGKDDEYLPVRFSTSYFHKALRANIGIYRYEDAIIHAKTAIIDDNWAAVGSSNLDKFSFYYNMEANATSTDSQFVDAVSEFFQSNLRHCRQIEINDWQRRPFLERVVEIVTWPIHNYL
;
A
#
# COMPACT_ATOMS: atom_id res chain seq x y z
N MET A 1 -12.35 -2.84 20.38
CA MET A 1 -11.77 -1.84 19.47
C MET A 1 -12.51 -1.94 18.16
N SER A 2 -12.86 -0.82 17.53
CA SER A 2 -13.55 -0.80 16.23
C SER A 2 -12.62 -1.14 15.06
N TRP A 3 -11.37 -1.53 15.35
CA TRP A 3 -10.40 -1.96 14.37
C TRP A 3 -9.42 -3.01 14.93
N LYS A 4 -8.76 -3.77 14.04
CA LYS A 4 -7.65 -4.69 14.35
C LYS A 4 -6.59 -4.63 13.26
N LEU A 5 -5.32 -4.45 13.66
CA LEU A 5 -4.15 -4.54 12.78
C LEU A 5 -3.72 -6.02 12.61
N PHE A 6 -3.45 -6.42 11.37
CA PHE A 6 -2.88 -7.70 10.99
C PHE A 6 -1.52 -7.48 10.33
N SER A 7 -0.55 -8.32 10.69
CA SER A 7 0.84 -8.21 10.22
C SER A 7 1.39 -9.52 9.60
N GLU A 8 0.62 -10.60 9.69
CA GLU A 8 0.93 -11.91 9.12
C GLU A 8 0.04 -12.20 7.91
N THR A 9 0.65 -12.50 6.76
CA THR A 9 -0.08 -12.68 5.50
C THR A 9 -1.10 -13.82 5.58
N LYS A 10 -0.72 -14.97 6.15
CA LYS A 10 -1.62 -16.12 6.24
C LYS A 10 -2.81 -15.83 7.16
N GLU A 11 -2.56 -15.26 8.34
CA GLU A 11 -3.64 -14.89 9.28
C GLU A 11 -4.58 -13.87 8.64
N THR A 12 -4.04 -12.88 7.94
CA THR A 12 -4.81 -11.86 7.23
C THR A 12 -5.74 -12.49 6.20
N TRP A 13 -5.21 -13.33 5.29
CA TRP A 13 -6.05 -13.98 4.29
C TRP A 13 -7.09 -14.92 4.88
N ASP A 14 -6.72 -15.71 5.90
CA ASP A 14 -7.65 -16.61 6.57
C ASP A 14 -8.79 -15.81 7.24
N SER A 15 -8.48 -14.66 7.84
CA SER A 15 -9.47 -13.75 8.45
C SER A 15 -10.35 -13.06 7.41
N MET A 16 -9.79 -12.58 6.30
CA MET A 16 -10.58 -12.03 5.18
C MET A 16 -11.53 -13.09 4.61
N LEU A 17 -11.06 -14.33 4.41
CA LEU A 17 -11.90 -15.43 3.95
C LEU A 17 -13.00 -15.78 4.96
N ALA A 18 -12.70 -15.71 6.26
CA ALA A 18 -13.70 -15.91 7.32
C ALA A 18 -14.79 -14.83 7.25
N ASP A 19 -14.44 -13.55 7.15
CA ASP A 19 -15.42 -12.47 7.01
C ASP A 19 -16.25 -12.62 5.72
N ILE A 20 -15.60 -12.90 4.57
CA ILE A 20 -16.32 -13.14 3.30
C ILE A 20 -17.30 -14.31 3.45
N SER A 21 -16.94 -15.35 4.21
CA SER A 21 -17.81 -16.51 4.41
C SER A 21 -19.07 -16.20 5.22
N GLN A 22 -19.09 -15.08 5.96
CA GLN A 22 -20.24 -14.61 6.73
C GLN A 22 -21.07 -13.56 5.99
N ALA A 23 -20.60 -13.06 4.84
CA ALA A 23 -21.32 -12.08 4.03
C ALA A 23 -22.74 -12.56 3.67
N SER A 24 -23.68 -11.62 3.73
CA SER A 24 -25.13 -11.85 3.57
C SER A 24 -25.79 -10.93 2.55
N SER A 25 -25.20 -9.78 2.21
CA SER A 25 -25.77 -8.81 1.28
C SER A 25 -24.80 -8.38 0.19
N THR A 26 -23.62 -7.87 0.54
CA THR A 26 -22.67 -7.28 -0.42
C THR A 26 -21.22 -7.63 -0.12
N ILE A 27 -20.44 -7.80 -1.19
CA ILE A 27 -18.98 -7.87 -1.14
C ILE A 27 -18.44 -6.93 -2.21
N GLU A 28 -17.61 -5.96 -1.80
CA GLU A 28 -16.90 -5.05 -2.69
C GLU A 28 -15.40 -5.19 -2.49
N LEU A 29 -14.65 -5.43 -3.56
CA LEU A 29 -13.21 -5.72 -3.51
C LEU A 29 -12.46 -4.85 -4.51
N GLU A 30 -11.48 -4.08 -4.02
CA GLU A 30 -10.48 -3.38 -4.86
C GLU A 30 -9.13 -4.05 -4.67
N GLN A 31 -8.45 -4.41 -5.76
CA GLN A 31 -7.10 -4.99 -5.68
C GLN A 31 -6.18 -4.58 -6.82
N TYR A 32 -4.95 -4.19 -6.47
CA TYR A 32 -3.86 -4.11 -7.44
C TYR A 32 -3.49 -5.49 -7.99
N SER A 33 -3.14 -6.42 -7.10
CA SER A 33 -2.69 -7.77 -7.46
C SER A 33 -3.66 -8.81 -6.94
N PHE A 34 -4.54 -9.29 -7.81
CA PHE A 34 -5.39 -10.45 -7.58
C PHE A 34 -5.18 -11.44 -8.73
N TRP A 35 -4.68 -12.63 -8.45
CA TRP A 35 -4.33 -13.64 -9.47
C TRP A 35 -5.14 -14.92 -9.26
N ASP A 36 -5.61 -15.56 -10.33
CA ASP A 36 -6.20 -16.92 -10.26
C ASP A 36 -5.08 -17.97 -10.15
N ASP A 37 -4.42 -17.97 -9.00
CA ASP A 37 -3.46 -18.98 -8.58
C ASP A 37 -3.99 -19.73 -7.35
N ARG A 38 -3.18 -20.60 -6.71
CA ARG A 38 -3.62 -21.38 -5.54
C ARG A 38 -4.25 -20.52 -4.43
N VAL A 39 -3.79 -19.29 -4.21
CA VAL A 39 -4.34 -18.41 -3.17
C VAL A 39 -5.58 -17.72 -3.69
N GLY A 40 -5.50 -17.03 -4.83
CA GLY A 40 -6.65 -16.29 -5.34
C GLY A 40 -7.81 -17.17 -5.77
N HIS A 41 -7.56 -18.41 -6.20
CA HIS A 41 -8.60 -19.38 -6.48
C HIS A 41 -9.47 -19.70 -5.25
N LYS A 42 -8.91 -19.64 -4.02
CA LYS A 42 -9.69 -19.79 -2.78
C LYS A 42 -10.69 -18.65 -2.61
N PHE A 43 -10.24 -17.41 -2.84
CA PHE A 43 -11.09 -16.22 -2.81
C PHE A 43 -12.17 -16.33 -3.90
N LEU A 44 -11.79 -16.61 -5.15
CA LEU A 44 -12.74 -16.73 -6.26
C LEU A 44 -13.80 -17.82 -6.02
N LYS A 45 -13.41 -18.98 -5.47
CA LYS A 45 -14.34 -20.06 -5.12
C LYS A 45 -15.33 -19.65 -4.03
N LEU A 46 -14.86 -18.90 -3.03
CA LEU A 46 -15.73 -18.40 -1.97
C LEU A 46 -16.68 -17.31 -2.49
N LEU A 47 -16.21 -16.42 -3.35
CA LEU A 47 -17.05 -15.44 -4.04
C LEU A 47 -18.12 -16.14 -4.90
N ASP A 48 -17.76 -17.17 -5.68
CA ASP A 48 -18.73 -17.99 -6.44
C ASP A 48 -19.79 -18.61 -5.53
N LYS A 49 -19.38 -19.15 -4.37
CA LYS A 49 -20.31 -19.68 -3.36
C LYS A 49 -21.27 -18.59 -2.87
N LYS A 50 -20.76 -17.42 -2.47
CA LYS A 50 -21.56 -16.30 -1.96
C LYS A 50 -22.50 -15.71 -3.01
N ASN A 51 -22.07 -15.62 -4.25
CA ASN A 51 -22.92 -15.20 -5.36
C ASN A 51 -24.13 -16.14 -5.54
N ARG A 52 -23.95 -17.46 -5.38
CA ARG A 52 -25.05 -18.44 -5.43
C ARG A 52 -25.99 -18.36 -4.23
N GLU A 53 -25.50 -17.87 -3.09
CA GLU A 53 -26.29 -17.56 -1.90
C GLU A 53 -27.05 -16.22 -2.03
N GLY A 54 -26.90 -15.50 -3.13
CA GLY A 54 -27.59 -14.23 -3.40
C GLY A 54 -26.83 -12.97 -2.98
N VAL A 55 -25.59 -13.11 -2.49
CA VAL A 55 -24.73 -11.96 -2.14
C VAL A 55 -24.30 -11.25 -3.41
N LYS A 56 -24.47 -9.92 -3.47
CA LYS A 56 -24.02 -9.10 -4.60
C LYS A 56 -22.51 -8.88 -4.50
N ILE A 57 -21.78 -9.24 -5.56
CA ILE A 57 -20.31 -9.16 -5.56
C ILE A 57 -19.82 -8.20 -6.65
N ARG A 58 -19.05 -7.20 -6.23
CA ARG A 58 -18.41 -6.19 -7.08
C ARG A 58 -16.89 -6.24 -6.88
N VAL A 59 -16.14 -6.39 -7.96
CA VAL A 59 -14.68 -6.52 -7.92
C VAL A 59 -14.07 -5.56 -8.94
N ILE A 60 -13.20 -4.67 -8.48
CA ILE A 60 -12.40 -3.78 -9.34
C ILE A 60 -10.94 -4.19 -9.17
N CYS A 61 -10.27 -4.57 -10.25
CA CYS A 61 -8.84 -4.87 -10.20
C CYS A 61 -8.03 -4.06 -11.21
N ASP A 62 -6.78 -3.77 -10.84
CA ASP A 62 -5.84 -3.10 -11.72
C ASP A 62 -5.55 -3.92 -12.99
N GLY A 63 -5.54 -3.24 -14.14
CA GLY A 63 -5.30 -3.87 -15.42
C GLY A 63 -3.92 -4.50 -15.57
N TRP A 64 -2.89 -3.95 -14.91
CA TRP A 64 -1.52 -4.45 -14.97
C TRP A 64 -1.27 -5.49 -13.87
N GLY A 65 -1.49 -5.11 -12.62
CA GLY A 65 -1.25 -5.95 -11.45
C GLY A 65 -2.11 -7.22 -11.45
N SER A 66 -3.30 -7.18 -12.06
CA SER A 66 -4.23 -8.32 -12.16
C SER A 66 -4.45 -8.80 -13.59
N TYR A 67 -3.54 -8.48 -14.53
CA TYR A 67 -3.62 -8.93 -15.92
C TYR A 67 -3.90 -10.44 -16.07
N PRO A 68 -3.23 -11.36 -15.32
CA PRO A 68 -3.51 -12.80 -15.44
C PRO A 68 -4.92 -13.21 -15.03
N LEU A 69 -5.53 -12.50 -14.06
CA LEU A 69 -6.89 -12.78 -13.57
C LEU A 69 -7.91 -12.68 -14.70
N PHE A 70 -7.85 -11.59 -15.47
CA PHE A 70 -8.79 -11.33 -16.55
C PHE A 70 -8.59 -12.24 -17.78
N ARG A 71 -7.49 -13.00 -17.82
CA ARG A 71 -7.28 -14.08 -18.80
C ARG A 71 -7.79 -15.43 -18.33
N SER A 72 -8.15 -15.59 -17.06
CA SER A 72 -8.68 -16.85 -16.52
C SER A 72 -10.04 -17.20 -17.10
N GLY A 73 -10.19 -18.46 -17.54
CA GLY A 73 -11.49 -19.02 -17.92
C GLY A 73 -12.46 -19.11 -16.74
N TYR A 74 -11.95 -19.29 -15.51
CA TYR A 74 -12.78 -19.34 -14.32
C TYR A 74 -13.40 -17.97 -14.01
N VAL A 75 -12.60 -16.90 -14.07
CA VAL A 75 -13.10 -15.52 -13.87
C VAL A 75 -14.15 -15.15 -14.92
N LYS A 76 -13.96 -15.55 -16.19
CA LYS A 76 -14.99 -15.38 -17.23
C LYS A 76 -16.28 -16.13 -16.90
N ALA A 77 -16.18 -17.36 -16.38
CA ALA A 77 -17.35 -18.12 -15.94
C ALA A 77 -18.07 -17.46 -14.76
N LEU A 78 -17.34 -16.83 -13.83
CA LEU A 78 -17.91 -16.07 -12.72
C LEU A 78 -18.64 -14.81 -13.19
N MET A 79 -18.07 -14.07 -14.15
CA MET A 79 -18.74 -12.93 -14.80
C MET A 79 -20.07 -13.35 -15.43
N ASN A 80 -20.10 -14.49 -16.14
CA ASN A 80 -21.32 -15.03 -16.74
C ASN A 80 -22.38 -15.47 -15.70
N ARG A 81 -21.97 -15.70 -14.44
CA ARG A 81 -22.87 -16.02 -13.31
C ARG A 81 -23.31 -14.80 -12.52
N GLY A 82 -22.97 -13.59 -12.97
CA GLY A 82 -23.44 -12.34 -12.39
C GLY A 82 -22.45 -11.64 -11.45
N ILE A 83 -21.25 -12.21 -11.19
CA ILE A 83 -20.23 -11.50 -10.42
C ILE A 83 -19.67 -10.34 -11.25
N GLN A 84 -19.72 -9.12 -10.71
CA GLN A 84 -19.34 -7.92 -11.42
C GLN A 84 -17.83 -7.70 -11.30
N PHE A 85 -17.07 -8.13 -12.30
CA PHE A 85 -15.65 -7.84 -12.41
C PHE A 85 -15.39 -6.67 -13.37
N GLN A 86 -14.67 -5.67 -12.89
CA GLN A 86 -14.26 -4.50 -13.66
C GLN A 86 -12.74 -4.35 -13.66
N VAL A 87 -12.20 -3.87 -14.78
CA VAL A 87 -10.77 -3.64 -14.97
C VAL A 87 -10.50 -2.14 -14.87
N PHE A 88 -9.72 -1.72 -13.88
CA PHE A 88 -9.18 -0.36 -13.84
C PHE A 88 -8.04 -0.23 -14.85
N ASN A 89 -8.10 0.79 -15.71
CA ASN A 89 -7.08 1.13 -16.71
C ASN A 89 -6.48 -0.09 -17.47
N PRO A 90 -7.28 -0.78 -18.32
CA PRO A 90 -6.82 -1.98 -19.03
C PRO A 90 -5.53 -1.76 -19.83
N VAL A 91 -4.56 -2.67 -19.65
CA VAL A 91 -3.26 -2.57 -20.32
C VAL A 91 -3.43 -2.67 -21.84
N SER A 92 -2.88 -1.70 -22.55
CA SER A 92 -2.88 -1.65 -24.01
C SER A 92 -1.53 -1.20 -24.54
N PRO A 93 -0.94 -1.91 -25.53
CA PRO A 93 0.31 -1.48 -26.16
C PRO A 93 0.17 -0.16 -26.93
N PHE A 94 -1.05 0.23 -27.28
CA PHE A 94 -1.35 1.45 -28.03
C PHE A 94 -1.69 2.64 -27.12
N LYS A 95 -1.71 2.46 -25.79
CA LYS A 95 -2.02 3.50 -24.82
C LYS A 95 -0.95 3.52 -23.72
N PRO A 96 0.16 4.26 -23.89
CA PRO A 96 1.22 4.33 -22.89
C PRO A 96 0.74 4.74 -21.50
N SER A 97 -0.29 5.58 -21.41
CA SER A 97 -0.92 5.97 -20.14
C SER A 97 -1.54 4.79 -19.37
N SER A 98 -1.86 3.67 -20.03
CA SER A 98 -2.28 2.43 -19.35
C SER A 98 -1.17 1.73 -18.55
N TRP A 99 0.08 2.20 -18.68
CA TRP A 99 1.24 1.63 -18.03
C TRP A 99 1.73 2.44 -16.81
N PHE A 100 1.11 3.59 -16.53
CA PHE A 100 1.59 4.53 -15.49
C PHE A 100 0.56 4.85 -14.40
N PHE A 101 -0.73 4.69 -14.66
CA PHE A 101 -1.79 4.98 -13.69
C PHE A 101 -2.40 3.68 -13.20
N HIS A 102 -2.27 3.39 -11.92
CA HIS A 102 -2.69 2.12 -11.36
C HIS A 102 -3.67 2.27 -10.20
N LEU A 103 -4.58 1.29 -10.10
CA LEU A 103 -5.36 1.06 -8.89
C LEU A 103 -4.46 0.34 -7.90
N HIS A 104 -3.95 1.05 -6.91
CA HIS A 104 -3.06 0.48 -5.91
C HIS A 104 -3.72 0.28 -4.53
N LYS A 105 -4.97 0.75 -4.36
CA LYS A 105 -5.86 0.41 -3.24
C LYS A 105 -6.07 -1.10 -3.12
N LYS A 106 -6.19 -1.54 -1.86
CA LYS A 106 -6.43 -2.92 -1.47
C LYS A 106 -7.47 -2.90 -0.38
N THR A 107 -8.73 -2.93 -0.78
CA THR A 107 -9.88 -2.75 0.11
C THR A 107 -10.87 -3.88 -0.09
N LEU A 108 -11.52 -4.28 1.00
CA LEU A 108 -12.61 -5.27 0.97
C LEU A 108 -13.69 -4.78 1.92
N ILE A 109 -14.88 -4.51 1.39
CA ILE A 109 -16.06 -4.10 2.16
C ILE A 109 -17.06 -5.26 2.13
N ILE A 110 -17.61 -5.60 3.29
CA ILE A 110 -18.58 -6.68 3.47
C ILE A 110 -19.79 -6.15 4.21
N ASP A 111 -20.95 -6.29 3.58
CA ASP A 111 -22.28 -5.93 4.10
C ASP A 111 -22.36 -4.50 4.67
N SER A 112 -21.51 -3.57 4.22
CA SER A 112 -21.33 -2.22 4.78
C SER A 112 -21.06 -2.20 6.29
N LYS A 113 -20.51 -3.29 6.85
CA LYS A 113 -20.27 -3.50 8.28
C LYS A 113 -18.84 -3.83 8.64
N ILE A 114 -18.09 -4.36 7.67
CA ILE A 114 -16.68 -4.66 7.83
C ILE A 114 -15.96 -4.04 6.63
N ALA A 115 -14.84 -3.36 6.90
CA ALA A 115 -13.93 -2.92 5.85
C ALA A 115 -12.50 -3.36 6.16
N TRP A 116 -11.79 -3.77 5.13
CA TRP A 116 -10.36 -4.03 5.19
C TRP A 116 -9.61 -3.02 4.34
N ILE A 117 -8.42 -2.61 4.78
CA ILE A 117 -7.52 -1.72 4.04
C ILE A 117 -6.06 -2.06 4.34
N GLY A 118 -5.15 -1.92 3.36
CA GLY A 118 -3.72 -2.04 3.61
C GLY A 118 -2.88 -2.32 2.37
N GLY A 119 -1.80 -3.09 2.54
CA GLY A 119 -0.79 -3.34 1.51
C GLY A 119 -0.85 -4.71 0.81
N LEU A 120 -1.63 -5.66 1.35
CA LEU A 120 -1.55 -7.08 0.96
C LEU A 120 -2.36 -7.43 -0.30
N GLY A 121 -1.69 -7.94 -1.33
CA GLY A 121 -2.32 -8.50 -2.52
C GLY A 121 -2.87 -9.92 -2.33
N ILE A 122 -3.68 -10.40 -3.28
CA ILE A 122 -4.18 -11.78 -3.33
C ILE A 122 -3.46 -12.52 -4.46
N LYS A 123 -2.27 -13.03 -4.15
CA LYS A 123 -1.42 -13.79 -5.08
C LYS A 123 -0.46 -14.66 -4.29
N LYS A 124 -0.21 -15.89 -4.74
CA LYS A 124 0.67 -16.88 -4.11
C LYS A 124 2.03 -16.31 -3.73
N LYS A 125 2.60 -15.40 -4.53
CA LYS A 125 3.91 -14.78 -4.25
C LYS A 125 3.94 -14.06 -2.89
N PHE A 126 2.82 -13.47 -2.45
CA PHE A 126 2.73 -12.76 -1.17
C PHE A 126 2.77 -13.69 0.06
N THR A 127 2.72 -15.02 -0.10
CA THR A 127 2.74 -15.97 1.03
C THR A 127 3.94 -15.75 1.97
N PHE A 128 5.07 -15.30 1.41
CA PHE A 128 6.32 -15.04 2.14
C PHE A 128 6.55 -13.54 2.38
N PHE A 129 5.53 -12.71 2.19
CA PHE A 129 5.64 -11.27 2.37
C PHE A 129 5.14 -10.92 3.77
N LYS A 130 5.84 -9.98 4.40
CA LYS A 130 5.42 -9.32 5.63
C LYS A 130 4.73 -8.02 5.25
N ASP A 131 3.43 -7.95 5.47
CA ASP A 131 2.60 -6.80 5.06
C ASP A 131 1.57 -6.50 6.14
N THR A 132 0.89 -5.37 6.03
CA THR A 132 -0.07 -4.88 7.01
C THR A 132 -1.44 -4.68 6.39
N MET A 133 -2.48 -5.16 7.08
CA MET A 133 -3.88 -4.86 6.78
C MET A 133 -4.59 -4.47 8.07
N ILE A 134 -5.56 -3.57 7.99
CA ILE A 134 -6.44 -3.21 9.11
C ILE A 134 -7.84 -3.64 8.75
N ARG A 135 -8.50 -4.29 9.70
CA ARG A 135 -9.92 -4.63 9.67
C ARG A 135 -10.67 -3.63 10.53
N TYR A 136 -11.71 -3.01 10.00
CA TYR A 136 -12.60 -2.05 10.67
C TYR A 136 -14.00 -2.63 10.85
N GLU A 137 -14.63 -2.27 11.95
CA GLU A 137 -16.06 -2.41 12.26
C GLU A 137 -16.68 -1.03 12.58
N ASP A 138 -15.94 0.06 12.34
CA ASP A 138 -16.37 1.45 12.54
C ASP A 138 -17.20 1.95 11.35
N GLU A 139 -18.51 2.16 11.55
CA GLU A 139 -19.45 2.50 10.48
C GLU A 139 -19.06 3.77 9.69
N PRO A 140 -18.68 4.91 10.32
CA PRO A 140 -18.23 6.09 9.57
C PRO A 140 -17.01 5.85 8.67
N ILE A 141 -15.99 5.13 9.15
CA ILE A 141 -14.81 4.78 8.34
C ILE A 141 -15.18 3.83 7.20
N ILE A 142 -16.07 2.86 7.47
CA ILE A 142 -16.56 1.94 6.44
C ILE A 142 -17.32 2.69 5.35
N GLU A 143 -18.17 3.66 5.72
CA GLU A 143 -18.92 4.48 4.77
C GLU A 143 -17.97 5.30 3.87
N ASP A 144 -16.88 5.84 4.41
CA ASP A 144 -15.88 6.55 3.62
C ASP A 144 -15.17 5.66 2.59
N ILE A 145 -14.82 4.44 2.99
CA ILE A 145 -14.21 3.45 2.09
C ILE A 145 -15.23 3.04 1.01
N GLN A 146 -16.50 2.86 1.37
CA GLN A 146 -17.56 2.51 0.44
C GLN A 146 -17.85 3.64 -0.57
N ARG A 147 -17.92 4.89 -0.13
CA ARG A 147 -18.06 6.05 -1.02
C ARG A 147 -16.87 6.18 -1.99
N SER A 148 -15.67 5.85 -1.52
CA SER A 148 -14.48 5.75 -2.37
C SER A 148 -14.61 4.66 -3.44
N PHE A 149 -15.09 3.48 -3.05
CA PHE A 149 -15.36 2.38 -3.97
C PHE A 149 -16.38 2.76 -5.04
N GLU A 150 -17.54 3.29 -4.64
CA GLU A 150 -18.63 3.63 -5.56
C GLU A 150 -18.24 4.75 -6.53
N SER A 151 -17.48 5.74 -6.05
CA SER A 151 -16.93 6.80 -6.89
C SER A 151 -15.92 6.24 -7.92
N LEU A 152 -15.06 5.31 -7.50
CA LEU A 152 -14.15 4.62 -8.43
C LEU A 152 -14.91 3.77 -9.46
N GLU A 153 -15.92 3.01 -9.02
CA GLU A 153 -16.75 2.18 -9.89
C GLU A 153 -17.42 3.02 -10.98
N ALA A 154 -17.98 4.18 -10.62
CA ALA A 154 -18.58 5.11 -11.57
C ALA A 154 -17.55 5.68 -12.57
N ASP A 155 -16.32 5.93 -12.12
CA ASP A 155 -15.23 6.38 -12.99
C ASP A 155 -14.75 5.28 -13.94
N VAL A 156 -14.62 4.04 -13.46
CA VAL A 156 -14.28 2.87 -14.29
C VAL A 156 -15.35 2.61 -15.35
N HIS A 157 -16.63 2.70 -14.98
CA HIS A 157 -17.74 2.57 -15.91
C HIS A 157 -17.68 3.61 -17.03
N ARG A 158 -17.32 4.86 -16.69
CA ARG A 158 -17.11 5.97 -17.65
C ARG A 158 -15.75 5.95 -18.34
N ARG A 159 -14.89 4.97 -18.04
CA ARG A 159 -13.51 4.84 -18.54
C ARG A 159 -12.64 6.07 -18.22
N GLN A 160 -12.85 6.68 -17.05
CA GLN A 160 -12.14 7.86 -16.58
C GLN A 160 -11.06 7.47 -15.55
N TYR A 161 -9.87 7.09 -16.03
CA TYR A 161 -8.79 6.57 -15.18
C TYR A 161 -7.78 7.63 -14.71
N PHE A 162 -7.77 8.80 -15.37
CA PHE A 162 -6.74 9.84 -15.17
C PHE A 162 -7.22 10.97 -14.27
N LYS A 163 -7.89 10.60 -13.18
CA LYS A 163 -8.33 11.50 -12.10
C LYS A 163 -8.64 10.64 -10.89
N SER A 164 -8.49 11.22 -9.70
CA SER A 164 -8.91 10.55 -8.46
C SER A 164 -10.43 10.65 -8.27
N PRO A 165 -11.07 9.61 -7.71
CA PRO A 165 -12.48 9.65 -7.36
C PRO A 165 -12.77 10.80 -6.38
N LYS A 166 -13.86 11.53 -6.63
CA LYS A 166 -14.36 12.60 -5.76
C LYS A 166 -15.54 12.08 -4.97
N PHE A 167 -15.48 12.27 -3.65
CA PHE A 167 -16.55 11.96 -2.72
C PHE A 167 -16.34 12.76 -1.44
N GLU A 168 -17.42 12.98 -0.69
CA GLU A 168 -17.37 13.61 0.62
C GLU A 168 -17.16 12.54 1.70
N LYS A 169 -16.24 12.80 2.63
CA LYS A 169 -16.05 11.97 3.82
C LYS A 169 -17.15 12.26 4.84
N LYS A 170 -17.65 11.21 5.48
CA LYS A 170 -18.64 11.21 6.55
C LYS A 170 -18.00 11.03 7.93
N SER A 171 -16.86 10.34 8.01
CA SER A 171 -16.13 10.27 9.27
C SER A 171 -15.71 11.67 9.71
N HIS A 172 -16.08 12.01 10.93
CA HIS A 172 -15.63 13.22 11.64
C HIS A 172 -14.76 12.86 12.85
N ASP A 173 -14.27 11.62 12.90
CA ASP A 173 -13.36 11.18 13.95
C ASP A 173 -12.10 12.08 13.90
N PRO A 174 -11.77 12.83 14.96
CA PRO A 174 -10.61 13.71 14.96
C PRO A 174 -9.29 12.92 14.94
N GLN A 175 -9.31 11.64 15.34
CA GLN A 175 -8.14 10.81 15.57
C GLN A 175 -7.93 9.73 14.54
N LEU A 176 -8.92 9.32 13.74
CA LEU A 176 -8.77 8.23 12.77
C LEU A 176 -9.35 8.62 11.40
N HIS A 177 -8.53 8.49 10.35
CA HIS A 177 -8.88 8.92 8.99
C HIS A 177 -8.45 7.90 7.95
N ILE A 178 -9.11 7.91 6.80
CA ILE A 178 -8.62 7.27 5.58
C ILE A 178 -8.17 8.35 4.61
N ASP A 179 -6.86 8.43 4.36
CA ASP A 179 -6.25 9.39 3.46
C ASP A 179 -5.89 8.77 2.11
N TYR A 180 -6.30 9.45 1.05
CA TYR A 180 -6.17 8.96 -0.32
C TYR A 180 -5.09 9.71 -1.09
N CYS A 181 -4.38 8.98 -1.96
CA CYS A 181 -3.54 9.58 -3.00
C CYS A 181 -4.01 9.14 -4.39
N GLY A 182 -3.69 9.96 -5.39
CA GLY A 182 -3.91 9.68 -6.80
C GLY A 182 -3.76 10.93 -7.65
N TYR A 183 -3.98 10.80 -8.96
CA TYR A 183 -3.90 11.95 -9.84
C TYR A 183 -4.90 13.04 -9.44
N GLY A 184 -4.39 14.20 -9.02
CA GLY A 184 -5.20 15.32 -8.52
C GLY A 184 -5.70 15.22 -7.08
N ARG A 185 -5.24 14.22 -6.29
CA ARG A 185 -5.58 14.06 -4.87
C ARG A 185 -4.33 13.66 -4.08
N LYS A 186 -3.99 14.43 -3.04
CA LYS A 186 -2.71 14.32 -2.31
C LYS A 186 -2.87 14.27 -0.80
N GLU A 187 -4.03 13.84 -0.29
CA GLU A 187 -4.36 13.92 1.14
C GLU A 187 -3.28 13.28 2.00
N PHE A 188 -2.94 12.02 1.71
CA PHE A 188 -1.94 11.29 2.50
C PHE A 188 -0.54 11.92 2.38
N TYR A 189 -0.14 12.38 1.19
CA TYR A 189 1.15 13.05 1.00
C TYR A 189 1.25 14.36 1.80
N GLU A 190 0.18 15.16 1.79
CA GLU A 190 0.13 16.43 2.51
C GLU A 190 0.13 16.22 4.02
N GLU A 191 -0.64 15.25 4.51
CA GLU A 191 -0.71 14.93 5.93
C GLU A 191 0.60 14.34 6.45
N LEU A 192 1.19 13.38 5.73
CA LEU A 192 2.53 12.84 6.06
C LEU A 192 3.58 13.96 6.08
N ARG A 193 3.57 14.87 5.10
CA ARG A 193 4.51 16.00 5.05
C ARG A 193 4.31 16.96 6.22
N LYS A 194 3.07 17.23 6.61
CA LYS A 194 2.71 18.09 7.76
C LYS A 194 3.27 17.49 9.05
N HIS A 195 3.05 16.20 9.31
CA HIS A 195 3.58 15.54 10.50
C HIS A 195 5.12 15.46 10.51
N ILE A 196 5.75 15.14 9.39
CA ILE A 196 7.23 15.15 9.29
C ILE A 196 7.77 16.55 9.56
N LYS A 197 7.14 17.62 9.06
CA LYS A 197 7.56 19.00 9.32
C LYS A 197 7.48 19.39 10.79
N SER A 198 6.49 18.88 11.53
CA SER A 198 6.36 19.14 12.97
C SER A 198 7.18 18.18 13.84
N ALA A 199 7.77 17.12 13.27
CA ALA A 199 8.50 16.10 14.02
C ALA A 199 9.70 16.69 14.78
N ASN A 200 9.84 16.36 16.06
CA ASN A 200 10.93 16.82 16.94
C ASN A 200 11.64 15.67 17.66
N LYS A 201 11.11 14.44 17.61
CA LYS A 201 11.64 13.27 18.33
C LYS A 201 12.07 12.17 17.37
N SER A 202 11.15 11.65 16.56
CA SER A 202 11.40 10.46 15.74
C SER A 202 10.57 10.42 14.45
N ILE A 203 11.16 9.81 13.41
CA ILE A 203 10.49 9.47 12.15
C ILE A 203 10.84 8.03 11.81
N TYR A 204 9.89 7.12 11.97
CA TYR A 204 10.07 5.70 11.67
C TYR A 204 9.18 5.30 10.51
N MET A 205 9.75 4.64 9.49
CA MET A 205 9.01 4.26 8.30
C MET A 205 9.37 2.87 7.82
N THR A 206 8.39 2.12 7.32
CA THR A 206 8.60 0.87 6.60
C THR A 206 8.14 1.07 5.16
N THR A 207 8.96 0.69 4.19
CA THR A 207 8.55 0.72 2.79
C THR A 207 9.29 -0.31 1.94
N SER A 208 8.60 -0.87 0.95
CA SER A 208 9.21 -1.78 -0.02
C SER A 208 10.04 -1.05 -1.06
N TYR A 209 9.72 0.22 -1.29
CA TYR A 209 10.20 1.02 -2.40
C TYR A 209 10.46 2.44 -1.89
N PHE A 210 11.74 2.78 -1.77
CA PHE A 210 12.19 4.08 -1.30
C PHE A 210 12.72 4.89 -2.48
N PHE A 211 11.83 5.62 -3.16
CA PHE A 211 12.16 6.57 -4.23
C PHE A 211 11.44 7.91 -4.01
N PRO A 212 11.66 8.54 -2.85
CA PRO A 212 10.96 9.77 -2.53
C PRO A 212 11.25 10.86 -3.57
N ASP A 213 10.27 11.75 -3.78
CA ASP A 213 10.52 12.96 -4.55
C ASP A 213 11.56 13.84 -3.83
N ARG A 214 12.17 14.77 -4.57
CA ARG A 214 13.27 15.60 -4.06
C ARG A 214 12.88 16.43 -2.83
N ASN A 215 11.66 16.96 -2.79
CA ASN A 215 11.21 17.82 -1.71
C ASN A 215 10.94 16.99 -0.45
N PHE A 216 10.30 15.83 -0.60
CA PHE A 216 10.06 14.92 0.51
C PHE A 216 11.37 14.36 1.08
N PHE A 217 12.31 13.96 0.22
CA PHE A 217 13.61 13.48 0.66
C PHE A 217 14.41 14.57 1.39
N GLN A 218 14.44 15.80 0.85
CA GLN A 218 15.14 16.91 1.49
C GLN A 218 14.56 17.22 2.87
N LEU A 219 13.23 17.19 3.01
CA LEU A 219 12.57 17.38 4.30
C LEU A 219 13.03 16.35 5.36
N ILE A 220 13.13 15.07 4.98
CA ILE A 220 13.62 14.03 5.91
C ILE A 220 15.11 14.25 6.25
N LEU A 221 15.94 14.61 5.27
CA LEU A 221 17.35 14.92 5.51
C LEU A 221 17.52 16.07 6.50
N ASP A 222 16.72 17.12 6.36
CA ASP A 222 16.78 18.29 7.23
C ASP A 222 16.35 17.95 8.66
N LYS A 223 15.33 17.09 8.82
CA LYS A 223 14.90 16.59 10.14
C LYS A 223 15.96 15.73 10.82
N ALA A 224 16.58 14.81 10.07
CA ALA A 224 17.66 14.00 10.60
C ALA A 224 18.86 14.86 11.05
N ARG A 225 19.21 15.89 10.25
CA ARG A 225 20.27 16.86 10.59
C ARG A 225 19.93 17.73 11.80
N SER A 226 18.66 17.99 12.07
CA SER A 226 18.21 18.71 13.27
C SER A 226 18.16 17.82 14.52
N GLY A 227 18.59 16.56 14.44
CA GLY A 227 18.67 15.65 15.59
C GLY A 227 17.45 14.75 15.81
N VAL A 228 16.47 14.76 14.89
CA VAL A 228 15.34 13.81 14.93
C VAL A 228 15.85 12.40 14.59
N ASP A 229 15.48 11.39 15.38
CA ASP A 229 15.85 10.00 15.12
C ASP A 229 15.07 9.44 13.93
N VAL A 230 15.73 9.27 12.79
CA VAL A 230 15.09 8.77 11.56
C VAL A 230 15.54 7.34 11.26
N LYS A 231 14.59 6.41 11.19
CA LYS A 231 14.82 5.01 10.86
C LYS A 231 13.89 4.53 9.75
N ILE A 232 14.45 3.90 8.73
CA ILE A 232 13.69 3.41 7.58
C ILE A 232 13.98 1.92 7.37
N ILE A 233 12.96 1.08 7.53
CA ILE A 233 13.00 -0.33 7.16
C ILE A 233 12.70 -0.44 5.66
N VAL A 234 13.58 -1.11 4.94
CA VAL A 234 13.51 -1.37 3.51
C VAL A 234 13.63 -2.86 3.21
N ARG A 235 13.28 -3.22 1.97
CA ARG A 235 13.41 -4.59 1.46
C ARG A 235 14.85 -5.12 1.56
N GLY A 236 14.98 -6.40 1.87
CA GLY A 236 16.24 -7.14 1.94
C GLY A 236 16.98 -7.20 0.59
N LYS A 237 18.26 -7.61 0.64
CA LYS A 237 19.17 -7.60 -0.52
C LYS A 237 18.78 -8.64 -1.58
N ASP A 238 18.27 -9.80 -1.18
CA ASP A 238 18.06 -10.95 -2.08
C ASP A 238 16.88 -10.78 -3.04
N ASP A 239 16.18 -9.65 -2.96
CA ASP A 239 15.13 -9.25 -3.88
C ASP A 239 15.65 -8.26 -4.92
N GLU A 240 16.68 -8.67 -5.67
CA GLU A 240 17.39 -7.84 -6.65
C GLU A 240 16.55 -7.54 -7.92
N TYR A 241 15.42 -6.86 -7.75
CA TYR A 241 14.65 -6.28 -8.84
C TYR A 241 15.04 -4.80 -9.04
N LEU A 242 14.92 -4.30 -10.28
CA LEU A 242 15.40 -2.97 -10.69
C LEU A 242 14.92 -1.81 -9.78
N PRO A 243 13.65 -1.73 -9.34
CA PRO A 243 13.20 -0.82 -8.29
C PRO A 243 14.10 -0.85 -7.06
N VAL A 244 14.35 -2.00 -6.43
CA VAL A 244 15.17 -2.04 -5.20
C VAL A 244 16.56 -1.42 -5.41
N ARG A 245 17.13 -1.55 -6.62
CA ARG A 245 18.39 -0.88 -7.01
C ARG A 245 18.28 0.63 -7.20
N PHE A 246 17.11 1.18 -7.53
CA PHE A 246 16.90 2.63 -7.50
C PHE A 246 16.91 3.20 -6.07
N SER A 247 16.75 2.38 -5.02
CA SER A 247 16.60 2.89 -3.65
C SER A 247 17.98 3.17 -3.08
N THR A 248 18.96 2.37 -3.51
CA THR A 248 20.35 2.47 -3.08
C THR A 248 20.97 3.83 -3.39
N SER A 249 20.56 4.48 -4.48
CA SER A 249 21.05 5.82 -4.82
C SER A 249 20.65 6.91 -3.82
N TYR A 250 19.63 6.70 -3.00
CA TYR A 250 19.28 7.61 -1.91
C TYR A 250 20.08 7.33 -0.62
N PHE A 251 20.57 6.10 -0.43
CA PHE A 251 21.16 5.67 0.83
C PHE A 251 22.42 6.44 1.19
N HIS A 252 23.28 6.76 0.21
CA HIS A 252 24.51 7.52 0.48
C HIS A 252 24.23 8.88 1.13
N LYS A 253 23.21 9.61 0.66
CA LYS A 253 22.80 10.90 1.23
C LYS A 253 22.08 10.72 2.56
N ALA A 254 21.24 9.69 2.68
CA ALA A 254 20.50 9.39 3.90
C ALA A 254 21.46 9.05 5.06
N LEU A 255 22.39 8.13 4.83
CA LEU A 255 23.38 7.70 5.83
C LEU A 255 24.28 8.86 6.28
N ARG A 256 24.69 9.76 5.36
CA ARG A 256 25.44 10.98 5.69
C ARG A 256 24.66 11.99 6.54
N ALA A 257 23.33 11.92 6.53
CA ALA A 257 22.47 12.74 7.37
C ALA A 257 22.06 12.03 8.66
N ASN A 258 22.72 10.92 9.02
CA ASN A 258 22.40 10.06 10.18
C ASN A 258 21.01 9.42 10.14
N ILE A 259 20.46 9.22 8.93
CA ILE A 259 19.27 8.38 8.77
C ILE A 259 19.68 6.92 8.83
N GLY A 260 19.11 6.16 9.76
CA GLY A 260 19.30 4.71 9.85
C GLY A 260 18.50 3.98 8.76
N ILE A 261 19.20 3.26 7.88
CA ILE A 261 18.57 2.41 6.87
C ILE A 261 18.73 0.95 7.29
N TYR A 262 17.61 0.23 7.38
CA TYR A 262 17.54 -1.12 7.93
C TYR A 262 16.98 -2.08 6.87
N ARG A 263 17.75 -3.07 6.44
CA ARG A 263 17.31 -4.10 5.50
C ARG A 263 16.69 -5.26 6.27
N TYR A 264 15.46 -5.59 5.95
CA TYR A 264 14.77 -6.74 6.53
C TYR A 264 15.33 -8.06 5.98
N GLU A 265 15.65 -9.03 6.84
CA GLU A 265 16.35 -10.27 6.46
C GLU A 265 15.47 -11.53 6.47
N ASP A 266 14.42 -11.58 7.28
CA ASP A 266 13.65 -12.82 7.51
C ASP A 266 12.67 -13.18 6.38
N ALA A 267 12.20 -12.17 5.62
CA ALA A 267 11.19 -12.33 4.58
C ALA A 267 11.20 -11.14 3.61
N ILE A 268 10.20 -11.05 2.73
CA ILE A 268 10.02 -9.86 1.89
C ILE A 268 9.12 -8.87 2.63
N ILE A 269 9.71 -7.82 3.23
CA ILE A 269 8.92 -6.73 3.82
C ILE A 269 8.22 -5.94 2.69
N HIS A 270 6.90 -5.93 2.73
CA HIS A 270 6.06 -5.20 1.80
C HIS A 270 5.09 -4.21 2.48
N ALA A 271 5.12 -4.12 3.81
CA ALA A 271 4.36 -3.13 4.55
C ALA A 271 4.72 -1.69 4.14
N LYS A 272 3.73 -0.79 4.27
CA LYS A 272 3.92 0.65 4.14
C LYS A 272 3.38 1.31 5.41
N THR A 273 4.30 1.67 6.29
CA THR A 273 3.95 2.27 7.58
C THR A 273 4.79 3.50 7.85
N ALA A 274 4.23 4.43 8.63
CA ALA A 274 4.95 5.58 9.16
C ALA A 274 4.53 5.82 10.61
N ILE A 275 5.47 6.21 11.46
CA ILE A 275 5.26 6.64 12.85
C ILE A 275 6.07 7.92 13.03
N ILE A 276 5.42 8.97 13.54
CA ILE A 276 6.02 10.27 13.77
C ILE A 276 5.83 10.64 15.25
N ASP A 277 6.93 10.91 15.94
CA ASP A 277 6.99 11.35 17.35
C ASP A 277 6.17 10.51 18.34
N ASP A 278 5.84 9.26 18.01
CA ASP A 278 4.94 8.38 18.76
C ASP A 278 3.54 9.01 19.02
N ASN A 279 3.07 9.92 18.17
CA ASN A 279 1.75 10.57 18.30
C ASN A 279 0.92 10.57 17.01
N TRP A 280 1.50 10.09 15.91
CA TRP A 280 0.80 9.89 14.65
C TRP A 280 1.37 8.67 13.95
N ALA A 281 0.49 7.86 13.37
CA ALA A 281 0.88 6.70 12.59
C ALA A 281 0.03 6.54 11.34
N ALA A 282 0.59 5.83 10.36
CA ALA A 282 -0.09 5.46 9.13
C ALA A 282 0.21 4.02 8.72
N VAL A 283 -0.79 3.39 8.12
CA VAL A 283 -0.74 2.05 7.51
C VAL A 283 -1.55 2.07 6.23
N GLY A 284 -1.01 1.58 5.12
CA GLY A 284 -1.79 1.58 3.89
C GLY A 284 -1.09 0.98 2.67
N SER A 285 -1.50 1.46 1.51
CA SER A 285 -1.01 0.98 0.23
C SER A 285 0.10 1.85 -0.38
N SER A 286 0.27 3.10 0.08
CA SER A 286 1.22 4.06 -0.47
C SER A 286 2.67 3.72 -0.15
N ASN A 287 3.49 3.48 -1.16
CA ASN A 287 4.95 3.44 -1.01
C ASN A 287 5.52 4.86 -0.83
N LEU A 288 6.79 4.95 -0.41
CA LEU A 288 7.51 6.22 -0.35
C LEU A 288 8.14 6.54 -1.72
N ASP A 289 7.28 6.67 -2.72
CA ASP A 289 7.66 7.01 -4.07
C ASP A 289 6.66 7.97 -4.73
N LYS A 290 7.12 8.62 -5.80
CA LYS A 290 6.32 9.57 -6.58
C LYS A 290 5.09 8.97 -7.22
N PHE A 291 5.12 7.69 -7.60
CA PHE A 291 3.96 7.03 -8.20
C PHE A 291 2.82 6.94 -7.19
N SER A 292 3.11 6.46 -5.98
CA SER A 292 2.14 6.44 -4.88
C SER A 292 1.67 7.85 -4.49
N PHE A 293 2.53 8.87 -4.52
CA PHE A 293 2.13 10.23 -4.14
C PHE A 293 1.34 11.00 -5.21
N TYR A 294 1.53 10.71 -6.50
CA TYR A 294 1.01 11.57 -7.58
C TYR A 294 0.12 10.86 -8.61
N TYR A 295 0.21 9.54 -8.75
CA TYR A 295 -0.39 8.84 -9.89
C TYR A 295 -1.28 7.67 -9.48
N ASN A 296 -0.78 6.77 -8.64
CA ASN A 296 -1.50 5.58 -8.21
C ASN A 296 -2.65 5.96 -7.28
N MET A 297 -3.79 5.29 -7.46
CA MET A 297 -4.89 5.38 -6.52
C MET A 297 -4.53 4.59 -5.27
N GLU A 298 -4.32 5.27 -4.17
CA GLU A 298 -3.89 4.70 -2.88
C GLU A 298 -4.89 5.04 -1.78
N ALA A 299 -4.88 4.25 -0.71
CA ALA A 299 -5.63 4.53 0.50
C ALA A 299 -4.80 4.12 1.73
N ASN A 300 -4.79 4.97 2.75
CA ASN A 300 -3.99 4.78 3.96
C ASN A 300 -4.83 5.15 5.17
N ALA A 301 -4.89 4.25 6.15
CA ALA A 301 -5.37 4.58 7.47
C ALA A 301 -4.32 5.44 8.16
N THR A 302 -4.72 6.60 8.67
CA THR A 302 -3.87 7.51 9.45
C THR A 302 -4.55 7.79 10.78
N SER A 303 -3.77 7.92 11.85
CA SER A 303 -4.34 8.12 13.16
C SER A 303 -3.41 8.83 14.14
N THR A 304 -4.02 9.59 15.06
CA THR A 304 -3.41 10.14 16.28
C THR A 304 -3.90 9.43 17.55
N ASP A 305 -4.76 8.42 17.44
CA ASP A 305 -5.17 7.57 18.56
C ASP A 305 -3.97 6.79 19.09
N SER A 306 -3.75 6.79 20.40
CA SER A 306 -2.56 6.19 20.99
C SER A 306 -2.54 4.67 20.82
N GLN A 307 -3.69 3.99 20.84
CA GLN A 307 -3.73 2.52 20.66
C GLN A 307 -3.34 2.15 19.23
N PHE A 308 -3.76 2.94 18.24
CA PHE A 308 -3.35 2.76 16.85
C PHE A 308 -1.85 3.00 16.69
N VAL A 309 -1.34 4.12 17.22
CA VAL A 309 0.08 4.47 17.14
C VAL A 309 0.94 3.41 17.81
N ASP A 310 0.56 2.93 18.99
CA ASP A 310 1.26 1.87 19.71
C ASP A 310 1.29 0.56 18.92
N ALA A 311 0.18 0.16 18.31
CA ALA A 311 0.12 -1.06 17.49
C ALA A 311 1.05 -0.99 16.26
N VAL A 312 1.10 0.16 15.58
CA VAL A 312 2.00 0.36 14.43
C VAL A 312 3.46 0.48 14.88
N SER A 313 3.71 1.08 16.04
CA SER A 313 5.04 1.16 16.65
C SER A 313 5.55 -0.22 17.04
N GLU A 314 4.72 -1.06 17.66
CA GLU A 314 5.07 -2.45 17.99
C GLU A 314 5.38 -3.27 16.73
N PHE A 315 4.59 -3.10 15.67
CA PHE A 315 4.91 -3.67 14.36
C PHE A 315 6.28 -3.20 13.85
N PHE A 316 6.59 -1.90 13.92
CA PHE A 316 7.88 -1.39 13.47
C PHE A 316 9.04 -1.95 14.30
N GLN A 317 8.94 -1.88 15.63
CA GLN A 317 10.00 -2.30 16.56
C GLN A 317 10.26 -3.81 16.48
N SER A 318 9.21 -4.62 16.35
CA SER A 318 9.37 -6.07 16.17
C SER A 318 10.13 -6.36 14.88
N ASN A 319 9.75 -5.76 13.75
CA ASN A 319 10.43 -5.98 12.47
C ASN A 319 11.86 -5.41 12.44
N LEU A 320 12.12 -4.32 13.15
CA LEU A 320 13.47 -3.73 13.25
C LEU A 320 14.50 -4.71 13.83
N ARG A 321 14.08 -5.61 14.74
CA ARG A 321 14.95 -6.65 15.33
C ARG A 321 15.41 -7.71 14.32
N HIS A 322 14.67 -7.85 13.22
CA HIS A 322 14.96 -8.76 12.11
C HIS A 322 15.63 -8.03 10.94
N CYS A 323 16.15 -6.84 11.20
CA CYS A 323 16.84 -6.05 10.19
C CYS A 323 18.34 -5.95 10.47
N ARG A 324 19.10 -5.90 9.39
CA ARG A 324 20.48 -5.45 9.41
C ARG A 324 20.57 -3.98 9.05
N GLN A 325 21.19 -3.19 9.91
CA GLN A 325 21.50 -1.79 9.62
C GLN A 325 22.58 -1.69 8.54
N ILE A 326 22.39 -0.78 7.60
CA ILE A 326 23.42 -0.42 6.62
C ILE A 326 24.36 0.59 7.27
N GLU A 327 25.61 0.19 7.48
CA GLU A 327 26.66 1.08 7.98
C GLU A 327 27.23 1.95 6.87
N ILE A 328 27.49 3.23 7.18
CA ILE A 328 28.06 4.17 6.20
C ILE A 328 29.43 3.72 5.68
N ASN A 329 30.25 3.13 6.55
CA ASN A 329 31.60 2.65 6.20
C ASN A 329 31.53 1.48 5.22
N ASP A 330 30.60 0.54 5.43
CA ASP A 330 30.34 -0.57 4.52
C ASP A 330 29.76 -0.06 3.20
N TRP A 331 28.83 0.89 3.27
CA TRP A 331 28.23 1.51 2.09
C TRP A 331 29.26 2.17 1.19
N GLN A 332 30.23 2.90 1.76
CA GLN A 332 31.30 3.55 1.00
C GLN A 332 32.25 2.55 0.33
N ARG A 333 32.36 1.32 0.85
CA ARG A 333 33.21 0.25 0.30
C ARG A 333 32.52 -0.59 -0.79
N ARG A 334 31.26 -0.28 -1.13
CA ARG A 334 30.50 -1.04 -2.14
C ARG A 334 31.18 -1.08 -3.53
N PRO A 335 30.96 -2.16 -4.32
CA PRO A 335 31.57 -2.34 -5.63
C PRO A 335 31.37 -1.17 -6.58
N PHE A 336 32.32 -0.94 -7.48
CA PHE A 336 32.27 0.17 -8.45
C PHE A 336 31.00 0.13 -9.33
N LEU A 337 30.57 -1.06 -9.75
CA LEU A 337 29.36 -1.23 -10.56
C LEU A 337 28.10 -0.74 -9.83
N GLU A 338 27.97 -0.95 -8.52
CA GLU A 338 26.83 -0.44 -7.75
C GLU A 338 26.83 1.10 -7.73
N ARG A 339 28.00 1.74 -7.67
CA ARG A 339 28.12 3.20 -7.73
C ARG A 339 27.75 3.74 -9.12
N VAL A 340 28.14 3.03 -10.19
CA VAL A 340 27.78 3.41 -11.56
C VAL A 340 26.27 3.33 -11.76
N VAL A 341 25.62 2.26 -11.28
CA VAL A 341 24.16 2.13 -11.33
C VAL A 341 23.52 3.35 -10.67
N GLU A 342 23.94 3.74 -9.47
CA GLU A 342 23.40 4.93 -8.80
C GLU A 342 23.57 6.22 -9.59
N ILE A 343 24.73 6.43 -10.23
CA ILE A 343 25.00 7.63 -11.03
C ILE A 343 24.11 7.66 -12.28
N VAL A 344 23.95 6.52 -12.94
CA VAL A 344 23.13 6.40 -14.16
C VAL A 344 21.65 6.50 -13.85
N THR A 345 21.20 6.01 -12.70
CA THR A 345 19.80 6.08 -12.29
C THR A 345 19.41 7.44 -11.73
N TRP A 346 20.35 8.22 -11.18
CA TRP A 346 20.07 9.51 -10.55
C TRP A 346 19.31 10.53 -11.42
N PRO A 347 19.65 10.72 -12.73
CA PRO A 347 18.89 11.59 -13.62
C PRO A 347 17.48 11.08 -13.90
N ILE A 348 17.29 9.76 -13.88
CA ILE A 348 16.02 9.10 -14.17
C ILE A 348 15.02 9.30 -13.02
N HIS A 349 15.49 9.57 -11.80
CA HIS A 349 14.62 9.90 -10.65
C HIS A 349 13.75 11.14 -10.83
N ASN A 350 13.93 11.95 -11.87
CA ASN A 350 13.01 13.04 -12.18
C ASN A 350 11.79 12.58 -12.98
N TYR A 351 11.96 11.49 -13.73
CA TYR A 351 10.99 10.93 -14.68
C TYR A 351 10.31 9.67 -14.16
N LEU A 352 10.93 8.98 -13.19
CA LEU A 352 10.27 8.15 -12.18
C LEU A 352 9.75 9.07 -11.08
#